data_AF-A0A956M6B4-F1
#
_entry.id   AF-A0A956M6B4-F1
#
_cell.length_a   1.000
_cell.length_b   1.000
_cell.length_c   1.000
_cell.angle_alpha   90.00
_cell.angle_beta   90.00
_cell.angle_gamma   90.00
#
_symmetry.space_group_name_H-M   'P 1'
#
loop_
_entity.id
_entity.type
_entity.pdbx_description
1 polymer ?
#
loop_
_entity_poly.entity_id
_entity_poly.type
_entity_poly.pdbx_seq_one_letter_code
_entity_poly.pdbx_strand_id
1 'polypeptide(L)'
;ENSMQSLCKSNFNVTRYLSEHPKFKDFWQLLFNEYETAVKGLLDLSGQPELLADNPASKSSITLREAIIQPLIAIQQYALQQLHRANLAPEQETVYRKMVLRAMFGIINAARNAA
;
A
#
# COMPACT_ATOMS: atom_id res chain seq x y z
N GLU A 1 -2.65 -6.96 18.66
CA GLU A 1 -2.25 -5.56 18.38
C GLU A 1 -1.39 -5.43 17.11
N ASN A 2 -0.23 -6.09 17.00
CA ASN A 2 0.64 -5.99 15.80
C ASN A 2 -0.09 -6.31 14.49
N SER A 3 -0.83 -7.41 14.43
CA SER A 3 -1.60 -7.78 13.23
C SER A 3 -2.63 -6.72 12.82
N MET A 4 -3.28 -6.06 13.80
CA MET A 4 -4.21 -4.96 13.52
C MET A 4 -3.47 -3.74 12.97
N GLN A 5 -2.28 -3.43 13.48
CA GLN A 5 -1.45 -2.35 12.93
C GLN A 5 -1.01 -2.64 11.50
N SER A 6 -0.60 -3.87 11.18
CA SER A 6 -0.20 -4.25 9.82
C SER A 6 -1.35 -4.19 8.83
N LEU A 7 -2.56 -4.60 9.24
CA LEU A 7 -3.77 -4.46 8.42
C LEU A 7 -4.23 -3.01 8.26
N CYS A 8 -4.09 -2.16 9.28
CA CYS A 8 -4.36 -0.72 9.19
C CYS A 8 -3.42 0.02 8.24
N LYS A 9 -2.18 -0.46 8.06
CA LYS A 9 -1.20 0.12 7.13
C LYS A 9 -1.37 -0.41 5.69
N SER A 10 -2.17 -1.46 5.51
CA SER A 10 -2.38 -2.05 4.18
C SER A 10 -3.38 -1.23 3.37
N ASN A 11 -3.05 -0.93 2.11
CA ASN A 11 -3.93 -0.18 1.21
C ASN A 11 -4.03 -0.84 -0.17
N PHE A 12 -5.10 -1.61 -0.37
CA PHE A 12 -5.39 -2.28 -1.63
C PHE A 12 -5.89 -1.34 -2.74
N ASN A 13 -6.29 -0.10 -2.43
CA ASN A 13 -6.77 0.84 -3.45
C ASN A 13 -5.67 1.23 -4.44
N VAL A 14 -4.42 1.29 -3.99
CA VAL A 14 -3.28 1.68 -4.85
C VAL A 14 -3.03 0.64 -5.95
N THR A 15 -3.32 -0.63 -5.68
CA THR A 15 -3.12 -1.73 -6.63
C THR A 15 -4.44 -2.19 -7.26
N ARG A 16 -5.56 -1.49 -7.01
CA ARG A 16 -6.90 -1.91 -7.44
C ARG A 16 -7.02 -2.14 -8.94
N TYR A 17 -6.28 -1.40 -9.77
CA TYR A 17 -6.26 -1.63 -11.22
C TYR A 17 -5.83 -3.05 -11.61
N LEU A 18 -5.10 -3.77 -10.73
CA LEU A 18 -4.73 -5.17 -10.95
C LEU A 18 -5.90 -6.13 -10.78
N SER A 19 -6.99 -5.72 -10.10
CA SER A 19 -8.19 -6.55 -9.93
C SER A 19 -8.92 -6.83 -11.25
N GLU A 20 -8.62 -6.08 -12.30
CA GLU A 20 -9.17 -6.27 -13.65
C GLU A 20 -8.09 -6.70 -14.66
N HIS A 21 -6.84 -6.85 -14.23
CA HIS A 21 -5.74 -7.14 -15.13
C HIS A 21 -5.80 -8.60 -15.63
N PRO A 22 -5.70 -8.86 -16.96
CA PRO A 22 -5.89 -10.20 -17.54
C PRO A 22 -5.02 -11.31 -16.93
N LYS A 23 -3.82 -10.95 -16.47
CA LYS A 23 -2.85 -11.88 -15.88
C LYS A 23 -2.89 -11.93 -14.34
N PHE A 24 -3.27 -10.84 -13.68
CA PHE A 24 -3.03 -10.67 -12.24
C PHE A 24 -4.30 -10.59 -11.41
N LYS A 25 -5.47 -10.48 -12.06
CA LYS A 25 -6.79 -10.39 -11.43
C LYS A 25 -7.00 -11.47 -10.37
N ASP A 26 -6.80 -12.74 -10.71
CA ASP A 26 -7.13 -13.85 -9.81
C ASP A 26 -6.24 -13.85 -8.56
N PHE A 27 -4.95 -13.54 -8.74
CA PHE A 27 -4.01 -13.43 -7.63
C PHE A 27 -4.31 -12.22 -6.74
N TRP A 28 -4.63 -11.07 -7.33
CA TRP A 28 -5.02 -9.88 -6.57
C TRP A 28 -6.29 -10.13 -5.76
N GLN A 29 -7.30 -10.78 -6.36
CA GLN A 29 -8.55 -11.08 -5.69
C GLN A 29 -8.36 -12.08 -4.54
N LEU A 30 -7.50 -13.08 -4.71
CA LEU A 30 -7.11 -14.00 -3.64
C LEU A 30 -6.55 -13.24 -2.43
N LEU A 31 -5.56 -12.36 -2.66
CA LEU A 31 -4.94 -11.57 -1.60
C LEU A 31 -5.92 -10.63 -0.92
N PHE A 32 -6.80 -9.98 -1.69
CA PHE A 32 -7.81 -9.08 -1.15
C PHE A 32 -8.85 -9.83 -0.30
N ASN A 33 -9.29 -11.01 -0.75
CA ASN A 33 -10.22 -11.84 0.02
C ASN A 33 -9.61 -12.33 1.35
N GLU A 34 -8.32 -12.69 1.33
CA GLU A 34 -7.60 -13.10 2.54
C GLU A 34 -7.45 -11.91 3.50
N TYR A 35 -7.15 -10.71 2.98
CA TYR A 35 -7.12 -9.48 3.77
C TYR A 35 -8.46 -9.22 4.47
N GLU A 36 -9.57 -9.24 3.75
CA GLU A 36 -10.91 -9.04 4.31
C GLU A 36 -11.26 -10.10 5.36
N THR A 37 -10.88 -11.36 5.11
CA THR A 37 -11.07 -12.47 6.05
C THR A 37 -10.28 -12.26 7.34
N ALA A 38 -9.03 -11.83 7.24
CA ALA A 38 -8.19 -11.53 8.40
C ALA A 38 -8.72 -10.34 9.21
N VAL A 39 -9.17 -9.26 8.54
CA VAL A 39 -9.82 -8.11 9.19
C VAL A 39 -11.05 -8.57 9.96
N LYS A 40 -11.96 -9.29 9.30
CA LYS A 40 -13.18 -9.80 9.93
C LYS A 40 -12.87 -10.69 11.14
N GLY A 41 -11.97 -11.66 10.98
CA GLY A 41 -11.60 -12.57 12.07
C GLY A 41 -11.01 -11.86 13.29
N LEU A 42 -10.23 -10.78 13.08
CA LEU A 42 -9.70 -9.99 14.18
C LEU A 42 -10.76 -9.13 14.88
N LEU A 43 -11.71 -8.56 14.14
CA LEU A 43 -12.82 -7.82 14.72
C LEU A 43 -13.74 -8.75 15.53
N ASP A 44 -14.08 -9.91 14.97
CA ASP A 44 -14.89 -10.93 15.64
C ASP A 44 -14.21 -11.45 16.92
N LEU A 45 -12.90 -11.68 16.89
CA LEU A 45 -12.13 -12.15 18.05
C LEU A 45 -11.97 -11.08 19.14
N SER A 46 -11.76 -9.82 18.74
CA SER A 46 -11.50 -8.71 19.68
C SER A 46 -12.77 -8.04 20.21
N GLY A 47 -13.90 -8.21 19.52
CA GLY A 47 -15.15 -7.50 19.80
C GLY A 47 -15.09 -5.99 19.49
N GLN A 48 -14.05 -5.52 18.81
CA GLN A 48 -13.90 -4.11 18.46
C GLN A 48 -14.75 -3.74 17.23
N PRO A 49 -15.32 -2.53 17.17
CA PRO A 49 -16.11 -2.08 16.02
C PRO A 49 -15.22 -1.80 14.78
N GLU A 50 -13.93 -1.58 14.98
CA GLU A 50 -12.95 -1.31 13.94
C GLU A 50 -11.54 -1.63 14.43
N LEU A 51 -10.57 -1.76 13.51
CA LEU A 51 -9.18 -2.02 13.86
C LEU A 51 -8.60 -0.86 14.69
N LEU A 52 -7.89 -1.21 15.77
CA LEU A 52 -7.24 -0.28 16.70
C LEU A 52 -8.21 0.68 17.40
N ALA A 53 -9.47 0.28 17.63
CA ALA A 53 -10.46 1.10 18.33
C ALA A 53 -10.05 1.42 19.78
N ASP A 54 -9.30 0.51 20.40
CA ASP A 54 -8.72 0.64 21.75
C ASP A 54 -7.45 1.51 21.81
N ASN A 55 -6.86 1.85 20.65
CA ASN A 55 -5.64 2.66 20.56
C ASN A 55 -5.77 3.81 19.54
N PRO A 56 -6.64 4.81 19.82
CA PRO A 56 -6.97 5.89 18.88
C PRO A 56 -5.77 6.81 18.57
N ALA A 57 -4.83 6.95 19.50
CA ALA A 57 -3.60 7.72 19.29
C ALA A 57 -2.69 7.04 18.26
N SER A 58 -2.48 5.73 18.38
CA SER A 58 -1.71 4.96 17.39
C SER A 58 -2.39 4.97 16.03
N LYS A 59 -3.70 4.76 15.99
CA LYS A 59 -4.50 4.84 14.75
C LYS A 59 -4.35 6.19 14.06
N SER A 60 -4.53 7.29 14.79
CA SER A 60 -4.39 8.65 14.23
C SER A 60 -2.97 8.90 13.69
N SER A 61 -1.95 8.41 14.40
CA SER A 61 -0.56 8.49 13.94
C SER A 61 -0.33 7.70 12.64
N ILE A 62 -0.93 6.51 12.52
CA ILE A 62 -0.86 5.70 11.30
C ILE A 62 -1.55 6.42 10.15
N THR A 63 -2.79 6.88 10.35
CA THR A 63 -3.56 7.58 9.31
C THR A 63 -2.83 8.82 8.78
N LEU A 64 -2.25 9.63 9.66
CA LEU A 64 -1.49 10.81 9.25
C LEU A 64 -0.25 10.44 8.42
N ARG A 65 0.47 9.39 8.82
CA ARG A 65 1.62 8.90 8.06
C ARG A 65 1.20 8.35 6.70
N GLU A 66 0.14 7.55 6.65
CA GLU A 66 -0.41 7.04 5.40
C GLU A 66 -0.77 8.18 4.44
N ALA A 67 -1.41 9.25 4.92
CA ALA A 67 -1.73 10.42 4.08
C ALA A 67 -0.49 11.07 3.41
N ILE A 68 0.68 11.03 4.06
CA ILE A 68 1.95 11.51 3.50
C ILE A 68 2.56 10.49 2.52
N ILE A 69 2.38 9.20 2.80
CA ILE A 69 2.92 8.09 1.99
C ILE A 69 2.13 7.93 0.68
N GLN A 70 0.80 8.12 0.70
CA GLN A 70 -0.07 7.88 -0.46
C GLN A 70 0.39 8.61 -1.75
N PRO A 71 0.71 9.93 -1.73
CA PRO A 71 1.24 10.61 -2.91
C PRO A 71 2.56 10.04 -3.41
N LEU A 72 3.46 9.61 -2.51
CA LEU A 72 4.74 9.01 -2.89
C LEU A 72 4.54 7.67 -3.59
N ILE A 73 3.61 6.85 -3.09
CA ILE A 73 3.27 5.58 -3.75
C ILE A 73 2.67 5.87 -5.13
N ALA A 74 1.76 6.84 -5.26
CA ALA A 74 1.18 7.20 -6.55
C ALA A 74 2.26 7.62 -7.57
N ILE A 75 3.22 8.46 -7.16
CA ILE A 75 4.37 8.88 -7.97
C ILE A 75 5.23 7.66 -8.36
N GLN A 76 5.51 6.77 -7.40
CA GLN A 76 6.30 5.57 -7.65
C GLN A 76 5.61 4.63 -8.64
N GLN A 77 4.32 4.36 -8.46
CA GLN A 77 3.52 3.51 -9.34
C GLN A 77 3.45 4.09 -10.76
N TYR A 78 3.24 5.40 -10.89
CA TYR A 78 3.30 6.08 -12.18
C TYR A 78 4.66 5.86 -12.85
N ALA A 79 5.76 6.12 -12.16
CA ALA A 79 7.10 5.94 -12.72
C ALA A 79 7.39 4.48 -13.13
N LEU A 80 6.95 3.50 -12.33
CA LEU A 80 7.06 2.08 -12.66
C LEU A 80 6.25 1.72 -13.91
N GLN A 81 5.03 2.23 -14.05
CA GLN A 81 4.21 2.01 -15.24
C GLN A 81 4.86 2.62 -16.48
N GLN A 82 5.44 3.82 -16.38
CA GLN A 82 6.16 4.45 -17.48
C GLN A 82 7.38 3.62 -17.91
N LEU A 83 8.14 3.07 -16.96
CA LEU A 83 9.29 2.19 -17.25
C LEU A 83 8.90 0.88 -17.96
N HIS A 84 7.67 0.41 -17.80
CA HIS A 84 7.16 -0.78 -18.50
C HIS A 84 6.64 -0.48 -19.91
N ARG A 85 6.52 0.78 -20.32
CA ARG A 85 6.10 1.14 -21.68
C ARG A 85 7.24 0.90 -22.67
N ALA A 86 6.89 0.46 -23.88
CA ALA A 86 7.85 0.32 -24.96
C ALA A 86 8.35 1.69 -25.46
N ASN A 87 9.55 1.72 -26.03
CA ASN A 87 10.15 2.88 -26.71
C ASN A 87 10.44 4.11 -25.83
N LEU A 88 10.87 3.92 -24.57
CA LEU A 88 11.40 5.03 -23.75
C LEU A 88 12.76 5.50 -24.27
N ALA A 89 12.96 6.81 -24.33
CA ALA A 89 14.30 7.37 -24.55
C ALA A 89 15.19 7.11 -23.31
N PRO A 90 16.52 6.89 -23.47
CA PRO A 90 17.44 6.64 -22.36
C PRO A 90 17.39 7.70 -21.26
N GLU A 91 17.20 8.98 -21.62
CA GLU A 91 17.07 10.08 -20.68
C GLU A 91 15.79 9.98 -19.85
N GLN A 92 14.68 9.59 -20.47
CA GLN A 92 13.40 9.40 -19.78
C GLN A 92 13.47 8.22 -18.82
N GLU A 93 14.09 7.11 -19.24
CA GLU A 93 14.30 5.94 -18.38
C GLU A 93 15.08 6.33 -17.13
N THR A 94 16.16 7.11 -17.29
CA THR A 94 16.96 7.63 -16.18
C THR A 94 16.13 8.48 -15.21
N VAL A 95 15.28 9.36 -15.74
CA VAL A 95 14.40 10.21 -14.93
C VAL A 95 13.39 9.38 -14.14
N TYR A 96 12.72 8.41 -14.77
CA TYR A 96 11.73 7.58 -14.07
C TYR A 96 12.38 6.66 -13.04
N ARG A 97 13.56 6.08 -13.31
CA ARG A 97 14.32 5.32 -12.31
C ARG A 97 14.66 6.18 -11.09
N LYS A 98 15.10 7.42 -11.31
CA LYS A 98 15.36 8.37 -10.23
C LYS A 98 14.10 8.70 -9.44
N MET A 99 12.96 8.86 -10.10
CA MET A 99 11.66 9.10 -9.46
C MET A 99 11.26 7.92 -8.56
N VAL A 100 11.39 6.68 -9.05
CA VAL A 100 11.14 5.47 -8.25
C VAL A 100 12.01 5.44 -6.99
N LEU A 101 13.31 5.66 -7.12
CA LEU A 101 14.24 5.63 -5.98
C LEU A 101 13.94 6.74 -4.96
N ARG A 102 13.63 7.95 -5.42
CA ARG A 102 13.32 9.08 -4.51
C ARG A 102 12.01 8.88 -3.76
N ALA A 103 10.98 8.39 -4.42
CA ALA A 103 9.72 8.04 -3.76
C ALA A 103 9.91 6.90 -2.75
N MET A 104 10.68 5.87 -3.11
CA MET A 104 10.99 4.72 -2.24
C MET A 104 11.64 5.15 -0.92
N PHE A 105 12.62 6.06 -0.95
CA PHE A 105 13.22 6.58 0.29
C PHE A 105 12.20 7.26 1.22
N GLY A 106 11.28 8.06 0.64
CA GLY A 106 10.22 8.70 1.42
C GLY A 106 9.26 7.68 2.04
N ILE A 107 8.87 6.66 1.27
CA ILE A 107 7.98 5.59 1.74
C ILE A 107 8.63 4.79 2.87
N ILE A 108 9.89 4.35 2.71
CA ILE A 108 10.62 3.58 3.73
C ILE A 108 10.74 4.37 5.04
N ASN A 109 11.12 5.64 4.96
CA ASN A 109 11.30 6.49 6.14
C ASN A 109 9.99 6.75 6.89
N ALA A 110 8.87 6.88 6.17
CA ALA A 110 7.57 7.13 6.77
C ALA A 110 6.87 5.85 7.28
N ALA A 111 7.09 4.70 6.62
CA ALA A 111 6.47 3.42 6.97
C ALA A 111 7.01 2.80 8.27
N ARG A 112 8.26 3.12 8.68
CA ARG A 112 8.93 2.57 9.88
C ARG A 112 8.79 1.03 9.96
N ASN A 113 8.23 0.48 11.04
CA ASN A 113 8.00 -0.96 11.21
C ASN A 113 6.75 -1.38 10.44
N ALA A 114 6.92 -2.24 9.43
CA ALA A 114 5.84 -2.80 8.62
C ALA A 114 5.58 -4.30 8.91
N ALA A 115 6.12 -4.84 10.01
CA ALA A 115 5.92 -6.23 10.46
C ALA A 115 4.58 -6.37 11.19
#